data_AF-A0A087TDZ7-F1
#
_entry.id   AF-A0A087TDZ7-F1
#
_cell.length_a   1.000
_cell.length_b   1.000
_cell.length_c   1.000
_cell.angle_alpha   90.00
_cell.angle_beta   90.00
_cell.angle_gamma   90.00
#
_symmetry.space_group_name_H-M   'P 1'
#
loop_
_entity.id
_entity.type
_entity.pdbx_description
1 polymer ?
#
loop_
_entity_poly.entity_id
_entity_poly.type
_entity_poly.pdbx_seq_one_letter_code
_entity_poly.pdbx_strand_id
1 'polypeptide(L)' 'MIFSVPSHALQNMQLRVTVADFQGSGKSPAVGHVFVGPYCKGKSLSHWNQMMSSLRKPVAMWHPLRKISDF' A
#
# COMPACT_ATOMS: atom_id res chain seq x y z
N MET A 1 5.33 -1.71 12.18
CA MET A 1 3.94 -1.20 12.27
C MET A 1 2.99 -2.36 11.99
N ILE A 2 1.95 -2.53 12.80
CA ILE A 2 0.95 -3.61 12.67
C ILE A 2 -0.43 -2.97 12.76
N PHE A 3 -1.35 -3.36 11.90
CA PHE A 3 -2.74 -2.90 11.91
C PHE A 3 -3.66 -4.06 12.31
N SER A 4 -4.59 -3.80 13.22
CA SER A 4 -5.67 -4.73 13.53
C SER A 4 -6.85 -4.42 12.62
N VAL A 5 -7.18 -5.32 11.70
CA VAL A 5 -8.22 -5.12 10.69
C VAL A 5 -9.27 -6.22 10.81
N PRO A 6 -10.55 -5.87 11.05
CA PRO A 6 -11.63 -6.85 11.02
C PRO A 6 -11.76 -7.50 9.65
N SER A 7 -12.08 -8.80 9.61
CA SER A 7 -12.17 -9.57 8.36
C SER A 7 -13.18 -8.97 7.36
N HIS A 8 -14.31 -8.47 7.84
CA HIS A 8 -15.33 -7.84 6.99
C HIS A 8 -14.85 -6.55 6.32
N ALA A 9 -13.89 -5.84 6.91
CA ALA A 9 -13.36 -4.60 6.35
C ALA A 9 -12.40 -4.87 5.18
N LEU A 10 -11.78 -6.06 5.11
CA LEU A 10 -10.78 -6.40 4.09
C LEU A 10 -11.34 -6.29 2.67
N GLN A 11 -12.63 -6.57 2.46
CA GLN A 11 -13.23 -6.49 1.12
C GLN A 11 -13.31 -5.06 0.57
N ASN A 12 -13.25 -4.04 1.44
CA ASN A 12 -13.45 -2.64 1.06
C ASN A 12 -12.29 -1.72 1.52
N MET A 13 -11.18 -2.28 1.98
CA MET A 13 -10.04 -1.52 2.52
C MET A 13 -8.97 -1.28 1.46
N GLN A 14 -8.31 -0.12 1.51
CA GLN A 14 -7.13 0.16 0.70
C GLN A 14 -5.98 0.65 1.59
N LEU A 15 -4.77 0.13 1.36
CA LEU A 15 -3.54 0.59 1.97
C LEU A 15 -2.83 1.57 1.04
N ARG A 16 -2.50 2.75 1.55
CA ARG A 16 -1.58 3.68 0.89
C ARG A 16 -0.25 3.70 1.64
N VAL A 17 0.82 3.31 0.96
CA VAL A 17 2.19 3.41 1.48
C VAL A 17 2.86 4.58 0.78
N THR A 18 3.27 5.58 1.56
CA THR A 18 3.94 6.79 1.05
C THR A 18 5.41 6.75 1.44
N VAL A 19 6.29 6.97 0.45
CA VAL A 19 7.71 7.23 0.69
C VAL A 19 7.88 8.74 0.78
N ALA A 20 8.46 9.22 1.87
CA ALA A 20 8.75 10.63 2.09
C ALA A 20 10.26 10.84 2.17
N ASP A 21 10.71 11.99 1.66
CA ASP A 21 12.06 12.48 1.82
C ASP A 21 12.17 13.13 3.18
N PHE A 22 12.89 12.49 4.11
CA PHE A 22 12.98 12.96 5.47
C PHE A 22 13.90 14.19 5.54
N GLN A 23 13.31 15.34 5.89
CA GLN A 23 14.06 16.57 6.14
C GLN A 23 13.97 16.92 7.63
N GLY A 24 15.12 17.16 8.26
CA GLY A 24 15.21 17.48 9.69
C GLY A 24 14.49 18.77 10.11
N SER A 25 14.04 19.58 9.14
CA SER A 25 13.23 20.80 9.31
C SER A 25 11.76 20.55 9.65
N GLY A 26 11.33 19.28 9.73
CA GLY A 26 9.96 18.88 10.12
C GLY A 26 8.95 18.79 8.97
N LYS A 27 9.30 19.24 7.77
CA LYS A 27 8.51 19.00 6.55
C LYS A 27 9.19 17.94 5.71
N SER A 28 8.64 16.73 5.71
CA SER A 28 9.15 15.63 4.86
C SER A 28 8.25 15.49 3.63
N PRO A 29 8.58 16.10 2.48
CA PRO A 29 7.74 16.01 1.29
C PRO A 29 7.64 14.55 0.83
N ALA A 30 6.46 14.16 0.34
CA ALA A 30 6.30 12.84 -0.22
C ALA A 30 7.03 12.75 -1.57
N VAL A 31 7.81 11.70 -1.75
CA VAL A 31 8.47 11.35 -3.03
C VAL A 31 7.45 10.68 -3.95
N GLY A 32 6.60 9.83 -3.38
CA GLY A 32 5.56 9.11 -4.09
C GLY A 32 4.89 8.10 -3.19
N HIS A 33 3.97 7.34 -3.74
CA HIS A 33 3.19 6.38 -2.96
C HIS A 33 2.74 5.19 -3.82
N VAL A 34 2.25 4.16 -3.15
CA VAL A 34 1.65 2.97 -3.74
C VAL A 34 0.35 2.70 -3.03
N PHE A 35 -0.67 2.34 -3.81
CA PHE A 35 -1.90 1.77 -3.29
C PHE A 35 -1.90 0.25 -3.44
N VAL A 36 -2.38 -0.46 -2.42
CA VAL A 36 -2.63 -1.90 -2.43
C VAL A 36 -4.01 -2.15 -1.84
N GLY A 37 -4.87 -2.88 -2.56
CA GLY A 37 -6.25 -3.09 -2.15
C GLY A 37 -7.12 -3.64 -3.28
N PRO A 38 -8.37 -4.00 -2.99
CA PRO A 38 -9.30 -4.63 -3.93
C PRO A 38 -9.72 -3.69 -5.08
N TYR A 39 -9.62 -2.37 -4.88
CA TYR A 39 -9.91 -1.35 -5.89
C TYR A 39 -8.72 -0.96 -6.76
N CYS A 40 -7.55 -1.56 -6.54
CA CYS A 40 -6.38 -1.30 -7.38
C CYS A 40 -6.45 -2.07 -8.70
N LYS A 41 -5.50 -1.82 -9.60
CA LYS A 41 -5.35 -2.57 -10.86
C LYS A 41 -3.94 -3.12 -10.98
N GLY A 42 -3.76 -4.10 -11.87
CA GLY A 42 -2.46 -4.69 -12.18
C GLY A 42 -1.75 -5.23 -10.93
N LYS A 43 -0.45 -4.94 -10.83
CA LYS A 43 0.44 -5.50 -9.80
C LYS A 43 -0.05 -5.28 -8.36
N SER A 44 -0.61 -4.10 -8.06
CA SER A 44 -1.17 -3.79 -6.74
C SER A 44 -2.36 -4.67 -6.37
N LEU A 45 -3.24 -4.97 -7.32
CA LEU A 45 -4.36 -5.89 -7.10
C LEU A 45 -3.88 -7.33 -6.97
N SER A 46 -2.94 -7.75 -7.81
CA SER A 46 -2.32 -9.08 -7.71
C SER A 46 -1.66 -9.31 -6.35
N HIS A 47 -0.96 -8.29 -5.82
CA HIS A 47 -0.37 -8.35 -4.48
C HIS A 47 -1.44 -8.52 -3.40
N TRP A 48 -2.52 -7.74 -3.46
CA TRP A 48 -3.66 -7.86 -2.53
C TRP A 48 -4.27 -9.26 -2.57
N ASN A 49 -4.56 -9.78 -3.77
CA ASN A 49 -5.14 -11.10 -3.94
C ASN A 49 -4.24 -12.22 -3.39
N GLN A 50 -2.92 -12.12 -3.59
CA GLN A 50 -1.97 -13.07 -2.99
C GLN A 50 -2.03 -13.03 -1.47
N MET A 51 -2.05 -11.84 -0.86
CA MET A 51 -2.18 -11.68 0.60
C MET A 51 -3.48 -12.32 1.12
N MET A 52 -4.60 -12.11 0.42
CA MET A 52 -5.91 -12.67 0.79
C MET A 52 -5.97 -14.19 0.63
N SER A 53 -5.23 -14.75 -0.33
CA SER A 53 -5.18 -16.20 -0.57
C SER A 53 -4.17 -16.94 0.33
N SER A 54 -3.18 -16.23 0.88
CA SER A 54 -2.05 -16.80 1.63
C SER A 54 -2.07 -16.35 3.09
N LEU A 55 -3.14 -16.70 3.82
CA LEU A 55 -3.29 -16.31 5.22
C LEU A 55 -2.09 -16.76 6.07
N ARG A 56 -1.63 -15.85 6.94
CA ARG A 56 -0.46 -16.03 7.85
C ARG A 56 0.88 -16.24 7.16
N LYS A 57 0.96 -16.12 5.83
CA LYS A 57 2.22 -16.16 5.08
C LYS A 57 2.56 -14.75 4.59
N PRO A 58 3.77 -14.23 4.88
CA PRO A 58 4.21 -12.97 4.29
C PRO A 58 4.22 -13.06 2.77
N VAL A 59 3.71 -12.03 2.10
CA VAL A 59 3.80 -11.85 0.65
C VAL A 59 4.68 -10.64 0.37
N ALA A 60 5.70 -10.80 -0.45
CA ALA A 60 6.65 -9.74 -0.81
C ALA A 60 6.52 -9.40 -2.29
N MET A 61 6.46 -8.11 -2.61
CA MET A 61 6.38 -7.64 -3.99
C MET A 61 6.87 -6.19 -4.13
N TRP A 62 7.72 -5.94 -5.13
CA TRP A 62 8.15 -4.59 -5.50
C TRP A 62 7.07 -3.84 -6.27
N HIS A 63 6.90 -2.54 -6.00
CA HIS A 63 5.97 -1.66 -6.73
C HIS A 63 6.68 -0.35 -7.11
N PRO A 64 6.47 0.17 -8.33
CA PRO A 64 6.94 1.50 -8.67
C PRO A 64 6.15 2.57 -7.88
N LEU A 65 6.84 3.59 -7.39
CA LEU A 65 6.18 4.73 -6.77
C LEU A 65 5.45 5.57 -7.82
N ARG A 66 4.20 5.93 -7.54
CA ARG A 66 3.46 6.92 -8.33
C ARG A 66 3.71 8.32 -7.78
N LYS A 67 3.82 9.31 -8.67
CA LYS A 67 4.00 10.70 -8.25
C LYS A 67 2.70 11.20 -7.65
N ILE A 68 2.80 12.21 -6.79
CA ILE A 68 1.63 12.82 -6.14
C ILE A 68 0.75 13.54 -7.16
N SER A 69 1.34 14.06 -8.24
CA SER A 69 0.67 14.76 -9.34
C SER A 69 -0.20 13.86 -10.24
N ASP A 70 -0.13 12.54 -10.07
CA ASP A 70 -0.81 11.60 -10.96
C ASP A 70 -2.26 11.29 -10.49
N PHE A 71 -2.89 12.22 -9.76
CA PHE A 71 -4.30 12.19 -9.33
C PHE A 71 -5.08 13.40 -9.83
#